data_AF-A0A522RMZ6-F1
#
_entry.id   AF-A0A522RMZ6-F1
#
_cell.length_a   1.000
_cell.length_b   1.000
_cell.length_c   1.000
_cell.angle_alpha   90.00
_cell.angle_beta   90.00
_cell.angle_gamma   90.00
#
_symmetry.space_group_name_H-M   'P 1'
#
loop_
_entity.id
_entity.type
_entity.pdbx_description
1 polymer ?
#
loop_
_entity_poly.entity_id
_entity_poly.type
_entity_poly.pdbx_seq_one_letter_code
_entity_poly.pdbx_strand_id
1 'polypeptide(L)'
;MCATRPNPVLTALAATLAVFLFDPSAPASAKEMRVTISNFTFEPQTTTIARGETVRFVNSDDMVHVVVATDGSFRSEALDTGDSFTAAFTKPGSFTYFCGLHPFMKGTIVVK
;
A
#
# COMPACT_ATOMS: atom_id res chain seq x y z
N MET A 1 45.22 -32.45 54.17
CA MET A 1 45.43 -31.54 53.01
C MET A 1 44.20 -30.64 52.88
N CYS A 2 44.40 -29.32 52.72
CA CYS A 2 43.52 -28.22 52.26
C CYS A 2 42.05 -28.14 52.76
N ALA A 3 41.70 -27.16 53.63
CA ALA A 3 41.17 -25.80 53.31
C ALA A 3 39.66 -25.84 52.89
N THR A 4 38.67 -25.06 53.35
CA THR A 4 38.52 -23.75 54.05
C THR A 4 37.02 -23.56 54.41
N ARG A 5 36.68 -22.82 55.49
CA ARG A 5 35.35 -22.18 55.75
C ARG A 5 35.27 -20.81 55.00
N PRO A 6 34.23 -19.93 55.04
CA PRO A 6 32.83 -19.97 55.51
C PRO A 6 31.75 -19.28 54.59
N ASN A 7 30.46 -19.62 54.81
CA ASN A 7 29.24 -18.77 54.95
C ASN A 7 28.83 -17.69 53.88
N PRO A 8 27.68 -16.99 54.02
CA PRO A 8 26.46 -17.14 53.22
C PRO A 8 26.17 -15.93 52.29
N VAL A 9 25.41 -16.10 51.21
CA VAL A 9 24.84 -14.92 50.52
C VAL A 9 23.42 -15.21 50.02
N LEU A 10 22.49 -14.48 50.63
CA LEU A 10 21.14 -14.17 50.20
C LEU A 10 21.17 -13.61 48.77
N THR A 11 20.52 -14.28 47.81
CA THR A 11 20.31 -13.70 46.47
C THR A 11 18.84 -13.40 46.28
N ALA A 12 18.56 -12.10 46.15
CA ALA A 12 17.25 -11.50 46.01
C ALA A 12 16.53 -11.95 44.73
N LEU A 13 15.20 -12.08 44.84
CA LEU A 13 14.30 -12.28 43.71
C LEU A 13 14.18 -10.95 42.94
N ALA A 14 14.85 -10.83 41.80
CA ALA A 14 14.65 -9.71 40.88
C ALA A 14 13.51 -10.04 39.91
N ALA A 15 12.33 -9.46 40.14
CA ALA A 15 11.27 -9.45 39.13
C ALA A 15 11.64 -8.43 38.03
N THR A 16 12.04 -8.92 36.86
CA THR A 16 12.24 -8.07 35.69
C THR A 16 10.89 -7.64 35.14
N LEU A 17 10.53 -6.38 35.38
CA LEU A 17 9.42 -5.71 34.71
C LEU A 17 9.81 -5.50 33.24
N ALA A 18 9.27 -6.32 32.34
CA ALA A 18 9.42 -6.10 30.91
C ALA A 18 8.64 -4.83 30.51
N VAL A 19 9.35 -3.71 30.34
CA VAL A 19 8.80 -2.50 29.75
C VAL A 19 8.64 -2.79 28.25
N PHE A 20 7.41 -3.07 27.81
CA PHE A 20 7.06 -3.05 26.40
C PHE A 20 7.22 -1.61 25.91
N LEU A 21 8.33 -1.35 25.21
CA LEU A 21 8.46 -0.15 24.39
C LEU A 21 7.40 -0.26 23.29
N PHE A 22 6.26 0.42 23.48
CA PHE A 22 5.33 0.69 22.39
C PHE A 22 6.06 1.63 21.44
N ASP A 23 6.65 1.08 20.38
CA ASP A 23 7.20 1.85 19.28
C ASP A 23 6.03 2.53 18.55
N PRO A 24 5.83 3.87 18.67
CA PRO A 24 4.72 4.56 18.00
C PRO A 24 5.00 4.77 16.50
N SER A 25 6.03 4.12 15.96
CA SER A 25 6.58 4.35 14.62
C SER A 25 6.19 3.28 13.60
N ALA A 26 5.32 2.34 13.96
CA ALA A 26 4.74 1.43 12.96
C ALA A 26 3.98 2.29 11.92
N PRO A 27 4.36 2.24 10.62
CA PRO A 27 3.65 3.00 9.60
C PRO A 27 2.20 2.53 9.61
N ALA A 28 1.27 3.48 9.70
CA ALA A 28 -0.14 3.18 9.51
C ALA A 28 -0.28 2.43 8.18
N SER A 29 -0.96 1.27 8.19
CA SER A 29 -1.20 0.47 6.98
C SER A 29 -1.75 1.38 5.89
N ALA A 30 -0.96 1.67 4.86
CA ALA A 30 -1.40 2.47 3.74
C ALA A 30 -2.61 1.79 3.12
N LYS A 31 -3.75 2.49 3.10
CA LYS A 31 -5.00 1.93 2.58
C LYS A 31 -4.88 1.82 1.07
N GLU A 32 -5.13 0.63 0.53
CA GLU A 32 -5.20 0.41 -0.91
C GLU A 32 -6.62 0.66 -1.39
N MET A 33 -6.79 1.55 -2.36
CA MET A 33 -8.05 1.79 -3.04
C MET A 33 -8.12 0.98 -4.33
N ARG A 34 -9.29 0.41 -4.64
CA ARG A 34 -9.48 -0.39 -5.85
C ARG A 34 -10.21 0.39 -6.94
N VAL A 35 -9.72 0.27 -8.17
CA VAL A 35 -10.42 0.64 -9.40
C VAL A 35 -10.59 -0.63 -10.24
N THR A 36 -11.82 -1.00 -10.55
CA THR A 36 -12.13 -2.13 -11.44
C THR A 36 -12.23 -1.62 -12.87
N ILE A 37 -11.68 -2.38 -13.82
CA ILE A 37 -11.89 -2.17 -15.25
C ILE A 37 -12.94 -3.18 -15.69
N SER A 38 -14.07 -2.70 -16.22
CA SER A 38 -15.18 -3.53 -16.71
C SER A 38 -15.99 -2.75 -17.72
N ASN A 39 -16.55 -3.41 -18.73
CA ASN A 39 -17.37 -2.79 -19.78
C ASN A 39 -16.69 -1.55 -20.39
N PHE A 40 -15.39 -1.65 -20.70
CA PHE A 40 -14.59 -0.52 -21.18
C PHE A 40 -14.72 0.75 -20.31
N THR A 41 -14.79 0.58 -18.99
CA THR A 41 -14.94 1.69 -18.02
C THR A 41 -14.04 1.46 -16.81
N PHE A 42 -13.56 2.57 -16.21
CA PHE A 42 -12.91 2.55 -14.91
C PHE A 42 -13.93 2.83 -13.81
N GLU A 43 -14.04 1.93 -12.83
CA GLU A 43 -15.02 2.01 -11.75
C GLU A 43 -14.36 1.98 -10.36
N PRO A 44 -14.53 3.01 -9.52
CA PRO A 44 -15.21 4.28 -9.82
C PRO A 44 -14.37 5.16 -10.76
N GLN A 45 -15.04 5.95 -11.60
CA GLN A 45 -14.36 6.83 -12.57
C GLN A 45 -13.56 7.94 -11.88
N THR A 46 -14.00 8.39 -10.70
CA THR A 46 -13.24 9.28 -9.82
C THR A 46 -12.96 8.58 -8.51
N THR A 47 -11.68 8.48 -8.18
CA THR A 47 -11.19 7.88 -6.94
C THR A 47 -10.57 8.97 -6.07
N THR A 48 -10.93 9.04 -4.79
CA THR A 48 -10.30 9.95 -3.82
C THR A 48 -9.52 9.15 -2.79
N ILE A 49 -8.27 9.53 -2.57
CA ILE A 49 -7.35 8.90 -1.62
C ILE A 49 -6.59 9.95 -0.80
N ALA A 50 -5.99 9.53 0.30
CA ALA A 50 -5.07 10.37 1.07
C ALA A 50 -3.64 10.29 0.50
N ARG A 51 -2.83 11.32 0.71
CA ARG A 51 -1.40 11.29 0.41
C ARG A 51 -0.72 10.07 1.06
N GLY A 52 0.03 9.32 0.26
CA GLY A 52 0.77 8.12 0.66
C GLY A 52 0.00 6.81 0.44
N GLU A 53 -1.27 6.88 0.02
CA GLU A 53 -2.05 5.70 -0.36
C GLU A 53 -1.73 5.21 -1.78
N THR A 54 -2.20 3.99 -2.07
CA THR A 54 -2.08 3.35 -3.38
C THR A 54 -3.45 3.16 -4.03
N VAL A 55 -3.46 3.12 -5.36
CA VAL A 55 -4.62 2.68 -6.15
C VAL A 55 -4.24 1.41 -6.91
N ARG A 56 -4.99 0.34 -6.69
CA ARG A 56 -4.90 -0.93 -7.40
C ARG A 56 -6.00 -1.02 -8.46
N PHE A 57 -5.57 -1.03 -9.71
CA PHE A 57 -6.39 -1.28 -10.88
C PHE A 57 -6.51 -2.79 -11.09
N VAL A 58 -7.71 -3.30 -11.31
CA VAL A 58 -7.96 -4.72 -11.57
C VAL A 58 -8.74 -4.84 -12.86
N ASN A 59 -8.21 -5.60 -13.82
CA ASN A 59 -8.95 -5.88 -15.03
C ASN A 59 -9.96 -7.00 -14.76
N SER A 60 -11.26 -6.68 -14.84
CA SER A 60 -12.37 -7.65 -14.79
C SER A 60 -13.16 -7.68 -16.09
N ASP A 61 -12.62 -7.05 -17.13
CA ASP A 61 -13.13 -7.08 -18.50
C ASP A 61 -12.57 -8.31 -19.23
N ASP A 62 -13.17 -8.67 -20.37
CA ASP A 62 -12.68 -9.76 -21.24
C ASP A 62 -11.63 -9.29 -22.27
N MET A 63 -11.31 -8.00 -22.25
CA MET A 63 -10.35 -7.33 -23.11
C MET A 63 -9.08 -6.91 -22.37
N VAL A 64 -7.96 -6.88 -23.09
CA VAL A 64 -6.70 -6.33 -22.58
C VAL A 64 -6.82 -4.82 -22.39
N HIS A 65 -6.30 -4.31 -21.28
CA HIS A 65 -6.24 -2.87 -20.98
C HIS A 65 -4.85 -2.44 -20.53
N VAL A 66 -4.55 -1.14 -20.69
CA VAL A 66 -3.30 -0.52 -20.24
C VAL A 66 -3.63 0.79 -19.55
N VAL A 67 -3.31 0.93 -18.27
CA VAL A 67 -3.58 2.17 -17.52
C VAL A 67 -2.44 3.16 -17.73
N VAL A 68 -2.75 4.36 -18.24
CA VAL A 68 -1.75 5.38 -18.58
C VAL A 68 -2.15 6.72 -17.98
N ALA A 69 -1.27 7.32 -17.17
CA ALA A 69 -1.46 8.71 -16.73
C ALA A 69 -1.24 9.69 -17.89
N THR A 70 -2.09 10.71 -17.98
CA THR A 70 -2.03 11.73 -19.03
C THR A 70 -0.72 12.52 -19.00
N ASP A 71 -0.17 12.75 -17.81
CA ASP A 71 1.10 13.46 -17.60
C ASP A 71 2.33 12.55 -17.70
N GLY A 72 2.14 11.25 -17.97
CA GLY A 72 3.20 10.25 -18.05
C GLY A 72 3.77 9.82 -16.70
N SER A 73 3.16 10.20 -15.57
CA SER A 73 3.65 9.86 -14.23
C SER A 73 3.59 8.37 -13.89
N PHE A 74 2.71 7.60 -14.53
CA PHE A 74 2.64 6.15 -14.41
C PHE A 74 2.08 5.48 -15.67
N ARG A 75 2.44 4.22 -15.84
CA ARG A 75 1.95 3.33 -16.89
C ARG A 75 2.00 1.89 -16.41
N SER A 76 0.95 1.10 -16.67
CA SER A 76 0.97 -0.35 -16.48
C SER A 76 1.55 -1.07 -17.69
N GLU A 77 1.93 -2.33 -17.50
CA GLU A 77 1.99 -3.30 -18.60
C GLU A 77 0.57 -3.59 -19.14
N ALA A 78 0.47 -4.41 -20.18
CA ALA A 78 -0.80 -4.98 -20.59
C ALA A 78 -1.40 -5.81 -19.44
N LEU A 79 -2.67 -5.58 -19.15
CA LEU A 79 -3.43 -6.31 -18.14
C LEU A 79 -4.43 -7.22 -18.84
N ASP A 80 -4.21 -8.53 -18.79
CA ASP A 80 -5.21 -9.53 -19.19
C ASP A 80 -6.33 -9.61 -18.14
N THR A 81 -7.39 -10.37 -18.43
CA THR A 81 -8.48 -10.58 -17.47
C THR A 81 -7.96 -11.17 -16.16
N GLY A 82 -8.26 -10.51 -15.04
CA GLY A 82 -7.82 -10.89 -13.70
C GLY A 82 -6.52 -10.23 -13.25
N ASP A 83 -5.74 -9.63 -14.17
CA ASP A 83 -4.50 -8.95 -13.84
C ASP A 83 -4.74 -7.64 -13.09
N SER A 84 -3.67 -7.15 -12.46
CA SER A 84 -3.73 -5.90 -11.71
C SER A 84 -2.45 -5.10 -11.76
N PHE A 85 -2.61 -3.78 -11.60
CA PHE A 85 -1.52 -2.82 -11.51
C PHE A 85 -1.75 -1.91 -10.29
N THR A 86 -0.71 -1.61 -9.52
CA THR A 86 -0.80 -0.71 -8.36
C THR A 86 0.08 0.51 -8.55
N ALA A 87 -0.49 1.71 -8.38
CA ALA A 87 0.21 2.98 -8.41
C ALA A 87 0.19 3.66 -7.03
N ALA A 88 1.31 4.26 -6.62
CA ALA A 88 1.45 4.96 -5.35
C ALA A 88 1.43 6.48 -5.54
N PHE A 89 0.75 7.20 -4.64
CA PHE A 89 0.52 8.63 -4.76
C PHE A 89 1.07 9.40 -3.55
N THR A 90 2.23 10.02 -3.72
CA THR A 90 2.93 10.74 -2.62
C THR A 90 2.72 12.25 -2.64
N LYS A 91 2.11 12.79 -3.69
CA LYS A 91 1.88 14.23 -3.88
C LYS A 91 0.37 14.51 -3.97
N PRO A 92 -0.15 15.50 -3.22
CA PRO A 92 -1.52 15.97 -3.40
C PRO A 92 -1.73 16.50 -4.82
N GLY A 93 -2.95 16.34 -5.34
CA GLY A 93 -3.29 16.79 -6.69
C GLY A 93 -4.35 15.95 -7.37
N SER A 94 -4.61 16.26 -8.64
CA SER A 94 -5.51 15.52 -9.51
C SER A 94 -4.70 14.86 -10.63
N PHE A 95 -4.85 13.55 -10.77
CA PHE A 95 -4.14 12.72 -11.74
C PHE A 95 -5.18 12.12 -12.68
N THR A 96 -5.24 12.63 -13.92
CA THR A 96 -6.09 12.04 -14.96
C THR A 96 -5.34 10.92 -15.66
N TYR A 97 -6.08 9.88 -16.03
CA TYR A 97 -5.54 8.72 -16.72
C TYR A 97 -6.55 8.17 -17.72
N PHE A 98 -6.06 7.36 -18.65
CA PHE A 98 -6.85 6.75 -19.70
C PHE A 98 -6.37 5.33 -20.00
N CYS A 99 -7.16 4.56 -20.76
CA CYS A 99 -6.70 3.29 -21.30
C CYS A 99 -5.87 3.52 -22.56
N GLY A 100 -4.62 3.04 -22.59
CA GLY A 100 -3.70 3.20 -23.72
C GLY A 100 -4.18 2.56 -25.03
N LEU A 101 -5.02 1.51 -24.94
CA LEU A 101 -5.62 0.84 -26.11
C LEU A 101 -6.99 1.43 -26.48
N HIS A 102 -7.67 2.04 -25.50
CA HIS A 102 -9.02 2.56 -25.63
C HIS A 102 -9.09 3.99 -25.05
N PRO A 103 -8.60 5.04 -25.76
CA PRO A 103 -8.40 6.37 -25.18
C PRO A 103 -9.68 7.11 -24.73
N PHE A 104 -10.86 6.57 -25.08
CA PHE A 104 -12.14 7.06 -24.58
C PHE A 104 -12.39 6.68 -23.11
N MET A 105 -11.76 5.60 -22.62
CA MET A 105 -11.82 5.20 -21.21
C MET A 105 -10.98 6.17 -20.41
N LYS A 106 -11.60 6.90 -19.49
CA LYS A 106 -10.92 7.95 -18.69
C LYS A 106 -11.30 7.83 -17.23
N GLY A 107 -10.34 8.11 -16.36
CA GLY A 107 -10.57 8.20 -14.92
C GLY A 107 -9.76 9.32 -14.30
N THR A 108 -10.02 9.59 -13.03
CA THR A 108 -9.30 10.60 -12.23
C THR A 108 -9.02 10.08 -10.83
N ILE A 109 -7.80 10.28 -10.35
CA ILE A 109 -7.43 10.09 -8.95
C ILE A 109 -7.20 11.46 -8.32
N VAL A 110 -7.92 11.73 -7.24
CA VAL A 110 -7.76 12.93 -6.42
C VAL A 110 -7.05 12.54 -5.14
N VAL A 111 -5.87 13.12 -4.92
CA VAL A 111 -5.05 12.90 -3.73
C VAL A 111 -5.20 14.12 -2.83
N LYS A 112 -5.73 13.90 -1.63
CA LYS A 112 -5.92 14.92 -0.61
C LYS A 112 -4.76 14.97 0.38
#